data_AF-A0A962Q5A0-F1
#
_entry.id   AF-A0A962Q5A0-F1
#
_cell.length_a   1.000
_cell.length_b   1.000
_cell.length_c   1.000
_cell.angle_alpha   90.00
_cell.angle_beta   90.00
_cell.angle_gamma   90.00
#
_symmetry.space_group_name_H-M   'P 1'
#
loop_
_entity.id
_entity.type
_entity.pdbx_description
1 polymer ?
#
loop_
_entity_poly.entity_id
_entity_poly.type
_entity_poly.pdbx_seq_one_letter_code
_entity_poly.pdbx_strand_id
1 'polypeptide(L)'
;MKACVFIQTNHKQITGAIVAEHALRRYSTNNDKFDVQIMDTRDYPFFAAREGQEYLRDGVKRTWMNEDLQSFTPTRFMPPKLMGYEGRAVVIDPDIFAVTDIWELLSRDMKGKAIMCRMRSGPKGLVDKCMASSVMLLDCAQLTHWDAQKKFEAMFDFTQDYQPWICLKEEPRESLD
;
A
#
# COMPACT_ATOMS: atom_id res chain seq x y z
N MET A 1 1.29 21.46 -2.90
CA MET A 1 1.87 20.12 -2.69
C MET A 1 0.93 19.11 -3.33
N LYS A 2 1.43 18.19 -4.16
CA LYS A 2 0.60 17.12 -4.74
C LYS A 2 0.19 16.14 -3.63
N ALA A 3 -1.09 15.79 -3.55
CA ALA A 3 -1.63 14.92 -2.51
C ALA A 3 -2.67 13.97 -3.11
N CYS A 4 -2.58 12.67 -2.80
CA CYS A 4 -3.51 11.67 -3.31
C CYS A 4 -3.74 10.56 -2.29
N VAL A 5 -4.98 10.05 -2.22
CA VAL A 5 -5.31 8.81 -1.50
C VAL A 5 -5.43 7.69 -2.54
N PHE A 6 -4.71 6.60 -2.33
CA PHE A 6 -4.75 5.41 -3.16
C PHE A 6 -5.45 4.29 -2.42
N ILE A 7 -6.50 3.72 -3.01
CA ILE A 7 -7.30 2.64 -2.45
C ILE A 7 -6.98 1.35 -3.22
N GLN A 8 -6.32 0.39 -2.58
CA GLN A 8 -5.91 -0.84 -3.26
C GLN A 8 -7.06 -1.84 -3.29
N THR A 9 -7.32 -2.48 -4.43
CA THR A 9 -8.43 -3.44 -4.53
C THR A 9 -8.24 -4.47 -5.64
N ASN A 10 -9.10 -5.47 -5.63
CA ASN A 10 -9.32 -6.42 -6.72
C ASN A 10 -10.84 -6.55 -6.97
N HIS A 11 -11.24 -7.37 -7.94
CA HIS A 11 -12.65 -7.57 -8.27
C HIS A 11 -13.51 -8.08 -7.10
N LYS A 12 -12.91 -8.75 -6.09
CA LYS A 12 -13.64 -9.24 -4.92
C LYS A 12 -13.93 -8.15 -3.89
N GLN A 13 -13.08 -7.12 -3.81
CA GLN A 13 -13.21 -6.05 -2.82
C GLN A 13 -13.54 -4.67 -3.42
N ILE A 14 -13.90 -4.61 -4.71
CA ILE A 14 -14.22 -3.36 -5.40
C ILE A 14 -15.34 -2.56 -4.72
N THR A 15 -16.37 -3.23 -4.19
CA THR A 15 -17.44 -2.57 -3.44
C THR A 15 -16.91 -1.85 -2.21
N GLY A 16 -15.97 -2.46 -1.48
CA GLY A 16 -15.31 -1.83 -0.34
C GLY A 16 -14.59 -0.55 -0.76
N ALA A 17 -13.81 -0.63 -1.85
CA ALA A 17 -13.05 0.52 -2.36
C ALA A 17 -13.93 1.71 -2.74
N ILE A 18 -15.09 1.46 -3.37
CA ILE A 18 -16.07 2.50 -3.72
C ILE A 18 -16.65 3.15 -2.45
N VAL A 19 -16.96 2.36 -1.42
CA VAL A 19 -17.46 2.88 -0.14
C VAL A 19 -16.36 3.66 0.59
N ALA A 20 -15.10 3.21 0.52
CA ALA A 20 -13.95 3.92 1.07
C ALA A 20 -13.74 5.29 0.40
N GLU A 21 -13.79 5.35 -0.93
CA GLU A 21 -13.78 6.62 -1.67
C GLU A 21 -14.93 7.54 -1.23
N HIS A 22 -16.15 7.00 -1.17
CA HIS A 22 -17.30 7.78 -0.71
C HIS A 22 -17.08 8.35 0.70
N ALA A 23 -16.56 7.55 1.63
CA ALA A 23 -16.27 7.99 3.00
C ALA A 23 -15.23 9.12 3.03
N LEU A 24 -14.12 8.99 2.28
CA LEU A 24 -13.11 10.04 2.16
C LEU A 24 -13.71 11.35 1.66
N ARG A 25 -14.51 11.29 0.58
CA ARG A 25 -15.14 12.46 -0.02
C ARG A 25 -16.21 13.07 0.87
N ARG A 26 -17.00 12.24 1.57
CA ARG A 26 -18.08 12.65 2.46
C ARG A 26 -17.57 13.45 3.67
N TYR A 27 -16.48 13.00 4.30
CA TYR A 27 -16.01 13.58 5.55
C TYR A 27 -14.98 14.71 5.36
N SER A 28 -14.41 14.87 4.17
CA SER A 28 -13.44 15.93 3.92
C SER A 28 -14.09 17.25 3.49
N THR A 29 -13.63 18.34 4.08
CA THR A 29 -13.95 19.71 3.60
C THR A 29 -12.89 20.23 2.62
N ASN A 30 -11.87 19.42 2.31
CA ASN A 30 -10.70 19.77 1.52
C ASN A 30 -10.62 18.97 0.20
N ASN A 31 -11.78 18.59 -0.35
CA ASN A 31 -11.87 17.72 -1.53
C ASN A 31 -11.13 18.25 -2.77
N ASP A 32 -10.95 19.56 -2.86
CA ASP A 32 -10.22 20.27 -3.91
C ASP A 32 -8.68 20.17 -3.77
N LYS A 33 -8.17 19.72 -2.62
CA LYS A 33 -6.74 19.70 -2.30
C LYS A 33 -6.06 18.35 -2.51
N PHE A 34 -6.84 17.30 -2.78
CA PHE A 34 -6.31 15.95 -2.98
C PHE A 34 -7.16 15.12 -3.95
N ASP A 35 -6.48 14.21 -4.63
CA ASP A 35 -7.10 13.21 -5.49
C ASP A 35 -7.40 11.91 -4.73
N VAL A 36 -8.33 11.12 -5.26
CA VAL A 36 -8.58 9.76 -4.80
C VAL A 36 -8.47 8.86 -6.02
N GLN A 37 -7.68 7.78 -5.90
CA GLN A 37 -7.47 6.81 -6.97
C GLN A 37 -7.71 5.41 -6.44
N ILE A 38 -8.69 4.72 -7.03
CA ILE A 38 -8.88 3.28 -6.82
C ILE A 38 -7.91 2.54 -7.74
N MET A 39 -7.10 1.65 -7.15
CA MET A 39 -6.13 0.83 -7.84
C MET A 39 -6.64 -0.61 -7.91
N ASP A 40 -7.22 -0.98 -9.05
CA ASP A 40 -7.68 -2.34 -9.29
C ASP A 40 -6.56 -3.18 -9.90
N THR A 41 -6.32 -4.38 -9.37
CA THR A 41 -5.31 -5.31 -9.91
C THR A 41 -5.48 -5.62 -11.39
N ARG A 42 -6.71 -5.51 -11.93
CA ARG A 42 -7.00 -5.75 -13.35
C ARG A 42 -6.33 -4.74 -14.29
N ASP A 43 -5.99 -3.55 -13.79
CA ASP A 43 -5.30 -2.52 -14.58
C ASP A 43 -3.79 -2.80 -14.72
N TYR A 44 -3.30 -3.87 -14.08
CA TYR A 44 -1.88 -4.19 -13.95
C TYR A 44 -1.60 -5.61 -14.48
N PRO A 45 -1.32 -5.77 -15.79
CA PRO A 45 -1.20 -7.09 -16.44
C PRO A 45 -0.15 -8.02 -15.84
N PHE A 46 0.84 -7.48 -15.11
CA PHE A 46 1.86 -8.28 -14.45
C PHE A 46 1.29 -9.22 -13.37
N PHE A 47 0.11 -8.93 -12.79
CA PHE A 47 -0.57 -9.86 -11.89
C PHE A 47 -1.12 -11.08 -12.65
N ALA A 48 -1.82 -10.84 -13.76
CA ALA A 48 -2.38 -11.91 -14.59
C ALA A 48 -1.27 -12.82 -15.15
N ALA A 49 -0.13 -12.25 -15.52
CA ALA A 49 1.03 -12.97 -16.04
C ALA A 49 1.64 -13.99 -15.05
N ARG A 50 1.32 -13.88 -13.76
CA ARG A 50 1.88 -14.71 -12.68
C ARG A 50 0.89 -15.69 -12.05
N GLU A 51 -0.34 -15.77 -12.57
CA GLU A 51 -1.36 -16.72 -12.11
C GLU A 51 -0.81 -18.15 -12.10
N GLY A 52 -1.00 -18.87 -10.98
CA GLY A 52 -0.60 -20.26 -10.84
C GLY A 52 0.91 -20.51 -10.67
N GLN A 53 1.76 -19.47 -10.75
CA GLN A 53 3.21 -19.60 -10.51
C GLN A 53 3.53 -19.63 -9.01
N GLU A 54 4.62 -20.30 -8.66
CA GLU A 54 5.14 -20.27 -7.29
C GLU A 54 5.91 -18.98 -7.01
N TYR A 55 5.75 -18.45 -5.80
CA TYR A 55 6.45 -17.27 -5.31
C TYR A 55 6.96 -17.47 -3.88
N LEU A 56 7.98 -16.71 -3.48
CA LEU A 56 8.56 -16.76 -2.14
C LEU A 56 7.70 -15.95 -1.14
N ARG A 57 7.25 -16.62 -0.09
CA ARG A 57 6.53 -16.00 1.03
C ARG A 57 6.89 -16.67 2.35
N ASP A 58 7.54 -15.91 3.20
CA ASP A 58 7.97 -16.30 4.54
C ASP A 58 8.91 -17.53 4.49
N GLY A 59 9.91 -17.47 3.61
CA GLY A 59 10.89 -18.52 3.40
C GLY A 59 10.39 -19.76 2.66
N VAL A 60 9.10 -19.85 2.33
CA VAL A 60 8.50 -20.99 1.63
C VAL A 60 7.89 -20.59 0.29
N LYS A 61 7.79 -21.54 -0.63
CA LYS A 61 7.10 -21.35 -1.91
C LYS A 61 5.60 -21.53 -1.74
N ARG A 62 4.82 -20.64 -2.35
CA ARG A 62 3.35 -20.72 -2.41
C ARG A 62 2.88 -20.39 -3.82
N THR A 63 1.72 -20.91 -4.21
CA THR A 63 1.11 -20.56 -5.50
C THR A 63 0.44 -19.19 -5.44
N TRP A 64 0.76 -18.32 -6.40
CA TRP A 64 0.08 -17.05 -6.59
C TRP A 64 -1.31 -17.28 -7.20
N MET A 65 -2.34 -16.72 -6.57
CA MET A 65 -3.72 -16.78 -7.01
C MET A 65 -4.28 -15.37 -7.06
N ASN A 66 -4.65 -14.88 -8.24
CA ASN A 66 -5.28 -13.55 -8.39
C ASN A 66 -6.65 -13.50 -7.69
N GLU A 67 -7.26 -14.65 -7.49
CA GLU A 67 -8.49 -14.86 -6.71
C GLU A 67 -8.27 -14.77 -5.19
N ASP A 68 -7.04 -14.67 -4.68
CA ASP A 68 -6.81 -14.39 -3.26
C ASP A 68 -7.44 -13.04 -2.89
N LEU A 69 -8.15 -12.98 -1.76
CA LEU A 69 -8.85 -11.77 -1.33
C LEU A 69 -7.88 -10.57 -1.23
N GLN A 70 -6.63 -10.80 -0.85
CA GLN A 70 -5.59 -9.80 -0.67
C GLN A 70 -4.56 -9.76 -1.81
N SER A 71 -4.88 -10.29 -2.99
CA SER A 71 -3.98 -10.30 -4.15
C SER A 71 -3.51 -8.90 -4.58
N PHE A 72 -4.26 -7.85 -4.23
CA PHE A 72 -3.88 -6.46 -4.47
C PHE A 72 -2.74 -5.93 -3.59
N THR A 73 -2.36 -6.63 -2.53
CA THR A 73 -1.40 -6.12 -1.53
C THR A 73 -0.10 -5.51 -2.13
N PRO A 74 0.51 -6.06 -3.20
CA PRO A 74 1.69 -5.45 -3.82
C PRO A 74 1.44 -4.04 -4.38
N THR A 75 0.20 -3.70 -4.75
CA THR A 75 -0.16 -2.36 -5.28
C THR A 75 0.04 -1.25 -4.24
N ARG A 76 0.11 -1.57 -2.93
CA ARG A 76 0.41 -0.61 -1.85
C ARG A 76 1.73 0.14 -2.03
N PHE A 77 2.64 -0.39 -2.85
CA PHE A 77 3.98 0.17 -3.09
C PHE A 77 4.10 0.94 -4.42
N MET A 78 3.04 1.03 -5.21
CA MET A 78 3.00 1.81 -6.45
C MET A 78 2.86 3.33 -6.28
N PRO A 79 2.21 3.86 -5.21
CA PRO A 79 1.90 5.28 -5.11
C PRO A 79 3.07 6.24 -5.32
N PRO A 80 4.29 6.01 -4.79
CA PRO A 80 5.41 6.92 -5.07
C PRO A 80 5.68 7.07 -6.56
N LYS A 81 5.76 5.97 -7.32
CA LYS A 81 6.00 5.98 -8.77
C LYS A 81 4.84 6.64 -9.53
N LEU A 82 3.59 6.35 -9.18
CA LEU A 82 2.40 6.98 -9.80
C LEU A 82 2.31 8.49 -9.52
N MET A 83 2.83 8.92 -8.38
CA MET A 83 2.93 10.33 -8.03
C MET A 83 4.08 11.03 -8.75
N GLY A 84 4.94 10.31 -9.48
CA GLY A 84 6.16 10.85 -10.09
C GLY A 84 7.30 11.03 -9.08
N TYR A 85 7.23 10.30 -7.95
CA TYR A 85 8.10 10.45 -6.79
C TYR A 85 8.06 11.84 -6.16
N GLU A 86 6.86 12.44 -6.12
CA GLU A 86 6.64 13.78 -5.57
C GLU A 86 5.40 13.85 -4.67
N GLY A 87 5.45 14.72 -3.66
CA GLY A 87 4.28 15.01 -2.81
C GLY A 87 3.97 13.92 -1.77
N ARG A 88 2.70 13.90 -1.33
CA ARG A 88 2.20 13.02 -0.27
C ARG A 88 1.20 12.02 -0.83
N ALA A 89 1.31 10.77 -0.41
CA ALA A 89 0.30 9.75 -0.68
C ALA A 89 -0.21 9.15 0.63
N VAL A 90 -1.52 8.92 0.72
CA VAL A 90 -2.07 7.99 1.70
C VAL A 90 -2.47 6.71 0.98
N VAL A 91 -2.04 5.58 1.49
CA VAL A 91 -2.36 4.23 1.02
C VAL A 91 -3.38 3.64 1.97
N ILE A 92 -4.49 3.10 1.45
CA ILE A 92 -5.47 2.35 2.25
C ILE A 92 -5.95 1.09 1.54
N ASP A 93 -6.11 0.03 2.33
CA ASP A 93 -6.87 -1.16 1.94
C ASP A 93 -8.35 -0.82 1.63
N PRO A 94 -9.06 -1.67 0.86
CA PRO A 94 -10.40 -1.36 0.37
C PRO A 94 -11.47 -1.50 1.45
N ASP A 95 -11.15 -2.08 2.60
CA ASP A 95 -12.01 -2.26 3.77
C ASP A 95 -11.74 -1.25 4.89
N ILE A 96 -11.09 -0.13 4.56
CA ILE A 96 -10.77 0.96 5.49
C ILE A 96 -11.55 2.21 5.14
N PHE A 97 -12.29 2.74 6.12
CA PHE A 97 -13.20 3.87 5.94
C PHE A 97 -12.79 5.05 6.81
N ALA A 98 -12.62 6.21 6.18
CA ALA A 98 -12.43 7.45 6.92
C ALA A 98 -13.71 7.83 7.68
N VAL A 99 -13.54 8.29 8.92
CA VAL A 99 -14.64 8.80 9.77
C VAL A 99 -14.47 10.28 10.14
N THR A 100 -13.40 10.90 9.62
CA THR A 100 -13.02 12.30 9.80
C THR A 100 -12.29 12.79 8.54
N ASP A 101 -11.91 14.06 8.49
CA ASP A 101 -11.21 14.66 7.35
C ASP A 101 -9.83 14.02 7.15
N ILE A 102 -9.64 13.32 6.03
CA ILE A 102 -8.37 12.68 5.65
C ILE A 102 -7.23 13.70 5.47
N TRP A 103 -7.56 14.97 5.25
CA TRP A 103 -6.58 16.04 5.10
C TRP A 103 -5.68 16.16 6.32
N GLU A 104 -6.18 15.91 7.54
CA GLU A 104 -5.37 15.93 8.76
C GLU A 104 -4.22 14.90 8.73
N LEU A 105 -4.41 13.79 8.02
CA LEU A 105 -3.37 12.80 7.80
C LEU A 105 -2.46 13.20 6.64
N LEU A 106 -3.03 13.58 5.48
CA LEU A 106 -2.25 14.00 4.30
C LEU A 106 -1.32 15.19 4.57
N SER A 107 -1.75 16.13 5.42
CA SER A 107 -0.98 17.32 5.79
C SER A 107 -0.16 17.14 7.07
N ARG A 108 -0.09 15.94 7.64
CA ARG A 108 0.64 15.69 8.88
C ARG A 108 2.13 15.90 8.68
N ASP A 109 2.76 16.54 9.66
CA ASP A 109 4.22 16.61 9.71
C ASP A 109 4.80 15.20 9.94
N MET A 110 5.54 14.72 8.94
CA MET A 110 6.19 13.41 8.98
C MET A 110 7.55 13.46 9.70
N LYS A 111 8.01 14.61 10.20
CA LYS A 111 9.26 14.74 11.00
C LYS A 111 10.49 14.11 10.33
N GLY A 112 10.59 14.29 9.01
CA GLY A 112 11.66 13.71 8.19
C GLY A 112 11.56 12.21 7.95
N LYS A 113 10.45 11.55 8.33
CA LYS A 113 10.18 10.14 8.03
C LYS A 113 9.64 9.99 6.60
N ALA A 114 9.97 8.87 5.96
CA ALA A 114 9.48 8.52 4.64
C ALA A 114 8.08 7.88 4.71
N ILE A 115 7.79 7.16 5.80
CA ILE A 115 6.54 6.40 6.00
C ILE A 115 6.05 6.60 7.42
N MET A 116 4.78 6.97 7.60
CA MET A 116 4.08 6.85 8.88
C MET A 116 3.05 5.73 8.78
N CYS A 117 3.09 4.81 9.73
CA CYS A 117 2.16 3.68 9.78
C CYS A 117 1.93 3.24 11.23
N ARG A 118 1.21 2.15 11.42
CA ARG A 118 1.06 1.54 12.75
C ARG A 118 1.75 0.20 12.77
N MET A 119 2.29 -0.17 13.93
CA MET A 119 2.67 -1.54 14.19
C MET A 119 1.42 -2.42 14.18
N ARG A 120 1.51 -3.65 13.64
CA ARG A 120 0.39 -4.59 13.69
C ARG A 120 0.02 -4.91 15.14
N SER A 121 -1.26 -5.15 15.41
CA SER A 121 -1.71 -5.53 16.74
C SER A 121 -1.22 -6.92 17.16
N GLY A 122 -1.08 -7.13 18.46
CA GLY A 122 -0.76 -8.44 19.05
C GLY A 122 0.67 -8.92 18.77
N PRO A 123 0.91 -10.24 18.81
CA PRO A 123 2.25 -10.82 18.66
C PRO A 123 2.96 -10.44 17.35
N LYS A 124 2.21 -10.24 16.25
CA LYS A 124 2.77 -9.82 14.96
C LYS A 124 3.47 -8.46 15.01
N GLY A 125 3.00 -7.56 15.86
CA GLY A 125 3.69 -6.31 16.14
C GLY A 125 4.79 -6.49 17.18
N LEU A 126 4.41 -7.00 18.35
CA LEU A 126 5.28 -7.01 19.53
C LEU A 126 6.50 -7.93 19.38
N VAL A 127 6.34 -9.05 18.67
CA VAL A 127 7.39 -10.07 18.47
C VAL A 127 7.99 -9.93 17.09
N ASP A 128 7.16 -9.97 16.04
CA ASP A 128 7.68 -10.00 14.66
C ASP A 128 8.08 -8.61 14.14
N LYS A 129 7.82 -7.56 14.92
CA LYS A 129 8.08 -6.14 14.60
C LYS A 129 7.51 -5.74 13.23
N CYS A 130 6.38 -6.34 12.84
CA CYS A 130 5.76 -6.09 11.56
C CYS A 130 4.98 -4.77 11.59
N MET A 131 5.34 -3.86 10.68
CA MET A 131 4.57 -2.63 10.45
C MET A 131 3.41 -2.92 9.50
N ALA A 132 2.26 -2.30 9.74
CA ALA A 132 1.07 -2.48 8.94
C ALA A 132 1.13 -1.60 7.69
N SER A 133 1.17 -2.23 6.52
CA SER A 133 1.11 -1.53 5.23
C SER A 133 -0.32 -1.28 4.72
N SER A 134 -1.35 -1.73 5.46
CA SER A 134 -2.76 -1.53 5.10
C SER A 134 -3.23 -0.07 5.21
N VAL A 135 -2.52 0.75 6.01
CA VAL A 135 -2.62 2.22 6.01
C VAL A 135 -1.23 2.81 6.12
N MET A 136 -0.83 3.64 5.16
CA MET A 136 0.45 4.34 5.20
C MET A 136 0.29 5.78 4.73
N LEU A 137 0.89 6.73 5.44
CA LEU A 137 1.19 8.05 4.91
C LEU A 137 2.62 8.03 4.37
N LEU A 138 2.81 8.45 3.13
CA LEU A 138 4.06 8.37 2.40
C LEU A 138 4.57 9.75 2.00
N ASP A 139 5.88 9.96 2.19
CA ASP A 139 6.65 10.96 1.48
C ASP A 139 7.15 10.36 0.16
N CYS A 140 6.50 10.69 -0.95
CA CYS A 140 6.81 10.04 -2.23
C CYS A 140 8.22 10.37 -2.72
N ALA A 141 8.78 11.52 -2.34
CA ALA A 141 10.12 11.94 -2.75
C ALA A 141 11.24 11.18 -2.02
N GLN A 142 10.96 10.62 -0.83
CA GLN A 142 11.91 9.80 -0.09
C GLN A 142 11.87 8.31 -0.47
N LEU A 143 10.91 7.90 -1.32
CA LEU A 143 10.66 6.51 -1.69
C LEU A 143 10.99 6.22 -3.16
N THR A 144 12.06 6.82 -3.68
CA THR A 144 12.49 6.64 -5.08
C THR A 144 12.97 5.23 -5.40
N HIS A 145 13.32 4.44 -4.39
CA HIS A 145 13.67 3.02 -4.52
C HIS A 145 12.46 2.09 -4.70
N TRP A 146 11.22 2.59 -4.50
CA TRP A 146 10.03 1.77 -4.67
C TRP A 146 9.69 1.56 -6.15
N ASP A 147 9.73 0.29 -6.55
CA ASP A 147 9.19 -0.20 -7.82
C ASP A 147 8.42 -1.51 -7.55
N ALA A 148 7.11 -1.38 -7.35
CA ALA A 148 6.26 -2.50 -6.95
C ALA A 148 6.22 -3.62 -8.00
N GLN A 149 6.21 -3.29 -9.29
CA GLN A 149 6.16 -4.30 -10.35
C GLN A 149 7.45 -5.11 -10.36
N LYS A 150 8.61 -4.44 -10.39
CA LYS A 150 9.90 -5.12 -10.38
C LYS A 150 10.05 -6.02 -9.15
N LYS A 151 9.63 -5.51 -7.99
CA LYS A 151 9.72 -6.24 -6.72
C LYS A 151 8.75 -7.42 -6.65
N PHE A 152 7.54 -7.26 -7.19
CA PHE A 152 6.56 -8.33 -7.34
C PHE A 152 7.09 -9.44 -8.26
N GLU A 153 7.64 -9.08 -9.43
CA GLU A 153 8.21 -10.06 -10.37
C GLU A 153 9.36 -10.86 -9.75
N ALA A 154 10.23 -10.20 -8.97
CA ALA A 154 11.33 -10.85 -8.26
C ALA A 154 10.89 -11.91 -7.22
N MET A 155 9.63 -11.89 -6.77
CA MET A 155 9.08 -12.91 -5.88
C MET A 155 9.00 -14.29 -6.56
N PHE A 156 8.82 -14.30 -7.89
CA PHE A 156 8.74 -15.51 -8.71
C PHE A 156 10.11 -16.03 -9.13
N ASP A 157 11.13 -15.17 -9.07
CA ASP A 157 12.54 -15.55 -9.16
C ASP A 157 13.11 -16.02 -7.80
N PHE A 158 12.28 -16.03 -6.75
CA PHE A 158 12.63 -16.38 -5.37
C PHE A 158 13.75 -15.52 -4.77
N THR A 159 13.95 -14.30 -5.30
CA THR A 159 14.95 -13.35 -4.82
C THR A 159 14.34 -12.25 -3.94
N GLN A 160 13.02 -12.14 -3.94
CA GLN A 160 12.24 -11.26 -3.07
C GLN A 160 11.25 -12.08 -2.25
N ASP A 161 11.24 -11.91 -0.93
CA ASP A 161 10.23 -12.52 -0.06
C ASP A 161 9.06 -11.55 0.16
N TYR A 162 7.84 -12.04 -0.05
CA TYR A 162 6.61 -11.29 0.23
C TYR A 162 6.51 -10.79 1.67
N GLN A 163 6.79 -11.63 2.66
CA GLN A 163 6.41 -11.34 4.05
C GLN A 163 7.24 -10.21 4.68
N PRO A 164 8.58 -10.15 4.52
CA PRO A 164 9.38 -9.00 4.93
C PRO A 164 9.01 -7.71 4.22
N TRP A 165 8.74 -7.78 2.91
CA TRP A 165 8.34 -6.63 2.10
C TRP A 165 7.03 -6.00 2.59
N ILE A 166 5.97 -6.79 2.72
CA ILE A 166 4.65 -6.29 3.16
C ILE A 166 4.68 -5.79 4.61
N CYS A 167 5.59 -6.30 5.44
CA CYS A 167 5.80 -5.85 6.82
C CYS A 167 6.74 -4.64 6.97
N LEU A 168 7.21 -4.04 5.86
CA LEU A 168 8.18 -2.95 5.83
C LEU A 168 9.49 -3.27 6.55
N LYS A 169 9.89 -4.55 6.64
CA LYS A 169 11.14 -4.95 7.33
C LYS A 169 12.40 -4.57 6.55
N GLU A 170 12.24 -4.22 5.28
CA GLU A 170 13.31 -3.83 4.37
C GLU A 170 13.56 -2.32 4.40
N GLU A 171 12.70 -1.55 5.05
CA GLU A 171 12.88 -0.12 5.22
C GLU A 171 13.75 0.18 6.46
N PRO A 172 14.65 1.17 6.41
CA PRO A 172 15.40 1.60 7.58
C PRO A 172 14.45 2.03 8.70
N ARG A 173 14.64 1.58 9.94
CA ARG A 173 13.69 1.86 11.04
C ARG A 173 13.53 3.35 11.30
N GLU A 174 14.60 4.12 11.09
CA GLU A 174 14.64 5.57 11.19
C GLU A 174 13.82 6.28 10.11
N SER A 175 13.46 5.62 9.02
CA SER A 175 12.56 6.15 7.98
C SER A 175 11.08 5.98 8.32
N LEU A 176 10.76 5.21 9.37
CA LEU A 176 9.40 4.85 9.79
C LEU A 176 8.99 5.60 11.07
N ASP A 177 7.76 6.08 11.12
CA ASP A 177 7.03 6.44 12.36
C ASP A 177 5.96 5.38 12.68
#